data_AF-A0A1N6F3E9-F1
#
_entry.id   AF-A0A1N6F3E9-F1
#
_cell.length_a   1.000
_cell.length_b   1.000
_cell.length_c   1.000
_cell.angle_alpha   90.00
_cell.angle_beta   90.00
_cell.angle_gamma   90.00
#
_symmetry.space_group_name_H-M   'P 1'
#
loop_
_entity.id
_entity.type
_entity.pdbx_description
1 polymer ?
#
loop_
_entity_poly.entity_id
_entity_poly.type
_entity_poly.pdbx_seq_one_letter_code
_entity_poly.pdbx_strand_id
1 'polypeptide(L)'
;MEEKSVFDEFDHQLDTKRRRNLLPIWIKVFTWLFFACGFIGVLILAFGFFLGKINLSLYGLETDKAYSLIGFFLTALFILKGIVSYGLWFEQDWGIKIAKIDAIIGLVVCGISMFVLPFFTKNFELRLEVAVLIPYLIKLQKIEKNW
;
A
#
# COMPACT_ATOMS: atom_id res chain seq x y z
N MET A 1 -20.86 -27.08 39.45
CA MET A 1 -19.73 -27.13 38.51
C MET A 1 -20.33 -27.04 37.14
N GLU A 2 -20.23 -25.88 36.50
CA GLU A 2 -20.66 -25.70 35.11
C GLU A 2 -19.64 -26.42 34.23
N GLU A 3 -20.06 -27.49 33.55
CA GLU A 3 -19.27 -28.12 32.49
C GLU A 3 -19.10 -27.09 31.37
N LYS A 4 -17.92 -26.48 31.28
CA LYS A 4 -17.50 -25.78 30.07
C LYS A 4 -17.49 -26.81 28.95
N SER A 5 -18.44 -26.66 28.04
CA SER A 5 -18.60 -27.52 26.87
C SER A 5 -17.32 -27.50 26.05
N VAL A 6 -16.75 -28.67 25.78
CA VAL A 6 -15.58 -28.86 24.90
C VAL A 6 -15.80 -28.20 23.52
N PHE A 7 -17.07 -28.03 23.12
CA PHE A 7 -17.45 -27.33 21.89
C PHE A 7 -17.25 -25.81 21.96
N ASP A 8 -17.40 -25.16 23.13
CA ASP A 8 -17.10 -23.72 23.29
C ASP A 8 -15.59 -23.43 23.13
N GLU A 9 -14.74 -24.40 23.49
CA GLU A 9 -13.29 -24.30 23.31
C GLU A 9 -12.89 -24.49 21.83
N PHE A 10 -13.63 -25.33 21.08
CA PHE A 10 -13.45 -25.50 19.63
C PHE A 10 -13.96 -24.30 18.82
N ASP A 11 -15.10 -23.72 19.18
CA ASP A 11 -15.66 -22.55 18.49
C ASP A 11 -14.78 -21.31 18.70
N HIS A 12 -14.18 -21.15 19.89
CA HIS A 12 -13.16 -20.12 20.12
C HIS A 12 -11.85 -20.38 19.38
N GLN A 13 -11.47 -21.64 19.10
CA GLN A 13 -10.27 -21.96 18.32
C GLN A 13 -10.44 -21.72 16.81
N LEU A 14 -11.66 -21.88 16.29
CA LEU A 14 -11.96 -21.62 14.87
C LEU A 14 -12.03 -20.11 14.55
N ASP A 15 -12.35 -19.26 15.53
CA ASP A 15 -12.35 -17.80 15.37
C ASP A 15 -10.96 -17.14 15.54
N THR A 16 -9.96 -17.86 16.06
CA THR A 16 -8.74 -17.26 16.63
C THR A 16 -7.43 -17.45 15.85
N LYS A 17 -7.45 -17.26 14.53
CA LYS A 17 -6.25 -16.73 13.82
C LYS A 17 -6.50 -16.22 12.39
N ARG A 18 -7.44 -15.28 12.21
CA ARG A 18 -7.50 -14.51 10.95
C ARG A 18 -6.13 -13.91 10.64
N ARG A 19 -5.59 -14.09 9.42
CA ARG A 19 -4.27 -13.60 9.02
C ARG A 19 -4.15 -12.10 9.18
N ARG A 20 -5.27 -11.38 9.01
CA ARG A 20 -5.41 -9.94 9.30
C ARG A 20 -4.97 -9.55 10.71
N ASN A 21 -5.05 -10.43 11.71
CA ASN A 21 -4.63 -10.12 13.09
C ASN A 21 -3.11 -10.01 13.23
N LEU A 22 -2.35 -10.54 12.28
CA LEU A 22 -0.90 -10.37 12.22
C LEU A 22 -0.50 -8.94 11.80
N LEU A 23 -1.40 -8.23 11.11
CA LEU A 23 -1.16 -6.85 10.69
C LEU A 23 -1.33 -5.89 11.89
N PRO A 24 -0.33 -5.05 12.17
CA PRO A 24 -0.48 -3.94 13.10
C PRO A 24 -1.64 -3.01 12.70
N ILE A 25 -2.28 -2.38 13.68
CA ILE A 25 -3.43 -1.48 13.48
C ILE A 25 -3.10 -0.38 12.46
N TRP A 26 -1.91 0.20 12.55
CA TRP A 26 -1.45 1.23 11.61
C TRP A 26 -1.44 0.72 10.16
N ILE A 27 -0.96 -0.51 9.89
CA ILE A 27 -1.01 -1.09 8.53
C ILE A 27 -2.45 -1.25 8.07
N LYS A 28 -3.37 -1.68 8.94
CA LYS A 28 -4.80 -1.81 8.60
C LYS A 28 -5.42 -0.48 8.16
N VAL A 29 -5.08 0.62 8.83
CA VAL A 29 -5.54 1.97 8.46
C VAL A 29 -5.02 2.36 7.07
N PHE A 30 -3.72 2.16 6.82
CA PHE A 30 -3.11 2.44 5.52
C PHE A 30 -3.66 1.56 4.40
N THR A 31 -3.93 0.28 4.69
CA THR A 31 -4.59 -0.63 3.75
C THR A 31 -5.93 -0.06 3.28
N TRP A 32 -6.76 0.46 4.20
CA TRP A 32 -8.05 1.01 3.78
C TRP A 32 -7.89 2.31 2.96
N LEU A 33 -6.98 3.20 3.37
CA LEU A 33 -6.65 4.42 2.64
C LEU A 33 -6.18 4.10 1.20
N PHE A 34 -5.20 3.21 1.06
CA PHE A 34 -4.63 2.83 -0.23
C PHE A 34 -5.61 2.03 -1.09
N PHE A 35 -6.52 1.27 -0.48
CA PHE A 35 -7.62 0.65 -1.21
C PHE A 35 -8.52 1.70 -1.86
N ALA A 36 -8.93 2.74 -1.12
CA ALA A 36 -9.71 3.85 -1.66
C ALA A 36 -8.92 4.63 -2.74
N CYS A 37 -7.65 4.96 -2.50
CA CYS A 37 -6.81 5.64 -3.49
C CYS A 37 -6.62 4.81 -4.76
N GLY A 38 -6.46 3.49 -4.65
CA GLY A 38 -6.33 2.61 -5.81
C GLY A 38 -7.62 2.54 -6.63
N PHE A 39 -8.79 2.50 -5.95
CA PHE A 39 -10.08 2.59 -6.62
C PHE A 39 -10.25 3.93 -7.35
N ILE A 40 -9.88 5.05 -6.71
CA ILE A 40 -9.84 6.37 -7.36
C ILE A 40 -8.89 6.36 -8.55
N GLY A 41 -7.74 5.70 -8.46
CA GLY A 41 -6.79 5.54 -9.57
C GLY A 41 -7.41 4.84 -10.78
N VAL A 42 -8.19 3.77 -10.57
CA VAL A 42 -8.95 3.11 -11.64
C VAL A 42 -9.98 4.06 -12.26
N LEU A 43 -10.72 4.82 -11.44
CA LEU A 43 -11.68 5.80 -11.93
C LEU A 43 -11.01 6.93 -12.73
N ILE A 44 -9.84 7.40 -12.30
CA ILE A 44 -9.04 8.40 -13.04
C ILE A 44 -8.59 7.84 -14.38
N LEU A 45 -8.21 6.56 -14.46
CA LEU A 45 -7.83 5.96 -15.73
C LEU A 45 -9.04 5.78 -16.67
N ALA A 46 -10.21 5.45 -16.13
CA ALA A 46 -11.44 5.25 -16.89
C ALA A 46 -12.11 6.55 -17.34
N PHE A 47 -12.16 7.57 -16.46
CA PHE A 47 -12.90 8.81 -16.67
C PHE A 47 -12.02 10.06 -16.71
N GLY A 48 -10.70 9.92 -16.59
CA GLY A 48 -9.76 11.03 -16.50
C GLY A 48 -9.88 12.03 -17.65
N PHE A 49 -10.35 11.57 -18.81
CA PHE A 49 -10.50 12.40 -19.99
C PHE A 49 -11.56 13.50 -19.77
N PHE A 50 -12.59 13.21 -18.96
CA PHE A 50 -13.67 14.14 -18.64
C PHE A 50 -13.33 15.07 -17.46
N LEU A 51 -12.39 14.67 -16.60
CA LEU A 51 -12.07 15.33 -15.34
C LEU A 51 -11.16 16.57 -15.48
N GLY A 52 -10.62 16.83 -16.68
CA GLY A 52 -9.81 18.02 -16.96
C GLY A 52 -8.45 17.99 -16.26
N LYS A 53 -8.28 18.79 -15.19
CA LYS A 53 -7.03 18.88 -14.42
C LYS A 53 -7.07 17.96 -13.21
N ILE A 54 -6.10 17.06 -13.10
CA ILE A 54 -5.97 16.14 -11.97
C ILE A 54 -4.57 16.28 -11.40
N ASN A 55 -4.47 16.70 -10.14
CA ASN A 55 -3.20 16.76 -9.43
C ASN A 55 -2.89 15.38 -8.85
N LEU A 56 -1.98 14.66 -9.49
CA LEU A 56 -1.44 13.40 -8.98
C LEU A 56 -0.06 13.67 -8.39
N SER A 57 0.13 13.27 -7.13
CA SER A 57 1.45 13.31 -6.48
C SER A 57 1.68 12.05 -5.66
N LEU A 58 2.83 11.40 -5.87
CA LEU A 58 3.26 10.24 -5.07
C LEU A 58 4.77 10.10 -5.16
N TYR A 59 5.43 9.80 -4.04
CA TYR A 59 6.88 9.54 -3.97
C TYR A 59 7.76 10.65 -4.57
N GLY A 60 7.23 11.88 -4.65
CA GLY A 60 7.92 13.04 -5.19
C GLY A 60 7.82 13.30 -6.66
N LEU A 61 7.04 12.49 -7.37
CA LEU A 61 6.64 12.79 -8.73
C LEU A 61 5.27 13.47 -8.65
N GLU A 62 5.12 14.55 -9.40
CA GLU A 62 3.88 15.30 -9.51
C GLU A 62 3.53 15.54 -10.99
N THR A 63 2.23 15.59 -11.28
CA THR A 63 1.71 15.93 -12.60
C THR A 63 0.28 16.44 -12.49
N ASP A 64 -0.10 17.34 -13.39
CA ASP A 64 -1.44 17.90 -13.54
C ASP A 64 -2.24 17.19 -14.65
N LYS A 65 -1.60 16.24 -15.36
CA LYS A 65 -2.16 15.53 -16.53
C LYS A 65 -2.22 14.03 -16.27
N ALA A 66 -3.44 13.49 -16.20
CA ALA A 66 -3.67 12.04 -16.06
C ALA A 66 -3.11 11.24 -17.24
N TYR A 67 -3.34 11.68 -18.49
CA TYR A 67 -2.82 11.04 -19.71
C TYR A 67 -1.46 11.61 -20.12
N SER A 68 -0.50 11.56 -19.20
CA SER A 68 0.92 11.82 -19.47
C SER A 68 1.73 10.59 -19.08
N LEU A 69 2.96 10.44 -19.55
CA LEU A 69 3.79 9.28 -19.18
C LEU A 69 3.98 9.18 -17.65
N ILE A 70 4.16 10.32 -16.98
CA ILE A 70 4.24 10.42 -15.52
C ILE A 70 2.86 10.19 -14.87
N GLY A 71 1.77 10.70 -15.46
CA GLY A 71 0.41 10.48 -14.96
C GLY A 71 -0.02 9.02 -15.01
N PHE A 72 0.29 8.32 -16.10
CA PHE A 72 0.09 6.88 -16.21
C PHE A 72 0.91 6.11 -15.18
N PHE A 73 2.18 6.46 -15.02
CA PHE A 73 3.06 5.84 -14.03
C PHE A 73 2.52 6.03 -12.60
N LEU A 74 2.13 7.27 -12.22
CA LEU A 74 1.56 7.57 -10.92
C LEU A 74 0.22 6.86 -10.69
N THR A 75 -0.66 6.87 -11.68
CA THR A 75 -1.94 6.17 -11.61
C THR A 75 -1.73 4.66 -11.45
N ALA A 76 -0.77 4.08 -12.16
CA ALA A 76 -0.40 2.67 -12.01
C ALA A 76 0.13 2.36 -10.61
N LEU A 77 0.92 3.25 -9.99
CA LEU A 77 1.36 3.09 -8.60
C LEU A 77 0.18 3.16 -7.62
N PHE A 78 -0.78 4.06 -7.81
CA PHE A 78 -1.99 4.09 -6.97
C PHE A 78 -2.80 2.80 -7.11
N ILE A 79 -2.97 2.30 -8.34
CA ILE A 79 -3.66 1.03 -8.59
C ILE A 79 -2.92 -0.13 -7.94
N LEU A 80 -1.59 -0.20 -8.06
CA LEU A 80 -0.76 -1.22 -7.40
C LEU A 80 -0.98 -1.19 -5.88
N LYS A 81 -1.00 -0.02 -5.27
CA LYS A 81 -1.31 0.16 -3.84
C LYS A 81 -2.70 -0.34 -3.48
N GLY A 82 -3.68 -0.13 -4.35
CA GLY A 82 -5.02 -0.69 -4.21
C GLY A 82 -5.02 -2.22 -4.24
N ILE A 83 -4.32 -2.82 -5.19
CA ILE A 83 -4.20 -4.29 -5.34
C ILE A 83 -3.50 -4.90 -4.13
N VAL A 84 -2.39 -4.31 -3.67
CA VAL A 84 -1.69 -4.71 -2.44
C VAL A 84 -2.65 -4.66 -1.26
N SER A 85 -3.38 -3.56 -1.12
CA SER A 85 -4.30 -3.36 -0.01
C SER A 85 -5.45 -4.35 -0.05
N TYR A 86 -5.96 -4.67 -1.23
CA TYR A 86 -6.91 -5.76 -1.42
C TYR A 86 -6.30 -7.09 -0.96
N GLY A 87 -5.10 -7.45 -1.42
CA GLY A 87 -4.44 -8.70 -1.04
C GLY A 87 -4.21 -8.84 0.46
N LEU A 88 -3.78 -7.75 1.12
CA LEU A 88 -3.58 -7.70 2.56
C LEU A 88 -4.91 -7.73 3.33
N TRP A 89 -5.91 -6.98 2.86
CA TRP A 89 -7.21 -6.95 3.50
C TRP A 89 -7.87 -8.31 3.36
N PHE A 90 -7.98 -8.88 2.17
CA PHE A 90 -8.67 -10.15 1.92
C PHE A 90 -7.83 -11.41 2.23
N GLU A 91 -6.72 -11.28 2.97
CA GLU A 91 -5.93 -12.41 3.48
C GLU A 91 -5.37 -13.34 2.39
N GLN A 92 -5.12 -12.79 1.21
CA GLN A 92 -4.62 -13.53 0.06
C GLN A 92 -3.17 -14.00 0.31
N ASP A 93 -2.83 -15.22 -0.11
CA ASP A 93 -1.49 -15.80 0.07
C ASP A 93 -0.39 -14.94 -0.60
N TRP A 94 -0.74 -14.26 -1.68
CA TRP A 94 0.17 -13.36 -2.40
C TRP A 94 0.25 -11.95 -1.79
N GLY A 95 -0.63 -11.61 -0.85
CA GLY A 95 -0.77 -10.24 -0.32
C GLY A 95 0.54 -9.69 0.24
N ILE A 96 1.24 -10.46 1.09
CA ILE A 96 2.54 -10.07 1.64
C ILE A 96 3.62 -9.97 0.57
N LYS A 97 3.62 -10.88 -0.41
CA LYS A 97 4.62 -10.87 -1.49
C LYS A 97 4.52 -9.60 -2.32
N ILE A 98 3.31 -9.22 -2.75
CA ILE A 98 3.09 -8.00 -3.53
C ILE A 98 3.31 -6.75 -2.64
N ALA A 99 2.93 -6.78 -1.36
CA ALA A 99 3.18 -5.69 -0.43
C ALA A 99 4.68 -5.37 -0.27
N LYS A 100 5.53 -6.40 -0.21
CA LYS A 100 6.99 -6.20 -0.20
C LYS A 100 7.48 -5.58 -1.51
N ILE A 101 6.97 -6.05 -2.65
CA ILE A 101 7.34 -5.50 -3.96
C ILE A 101 6.93 -4.03 -4.07
N ASP A 102 5.71 -3.65 -3.67
CA ASP A 102 5.25 -2.26 -3.65
C ASP A 102 6.13 -1.37 -2.77
N ALA A 103 6.52 -1.86 -1.59
CA ALA A 103 7.39 -1.11 -0.71
C ALA A 103 8.83 -0.95 -1.26
N ILE A 104 9.36 -1.97 -1.96
CA ILE A 104 10.65 -1.85 -2.66
C ILE A 104 10.54 -0.86 -3.82
N ILE A 105 9.48 -0.94 -4.63
CA ILE A 105 9.23 0.03 -5.71
C ILE A 105 9.15 1.44 -5.13
N GLY A 106 8.41 1.63 -4.04
CA GLY A 106 8.33 2.92 -3.35
C GLY A 106 9.70 3.42 -2.88
N LEU A 107 10.51 2.56 -2.27
CA LEU A 107 11.86 2.90 -1.85
C LEU A 107 12.74 3.34 -3.03
N VAL A 108 12.66 2.63 -4.16
CA VAL A 108 13.41 2.96 -5.38
C VAL A 108 12.94 4.28 -5.97
N VAL A 109 11.63 4.49 -6.10
CA VAL A 109 11.07 5.73 -6.65
C VAL A 109 11.39 6.93 -5.76
N CYS A 110 11.26 6.79 -4.43
CA CYS A 110 11.67 7.81 -3.47
C CYS A 110 13.18 8.08 -3.53
N GLY A 111 14.00 7.03 -3.69
CA GLY A 111 15.45 7.17 -3.84
C GLY A 111 15.81 7.94 -5.10
N ILE A 112 15.22 7.58 -6.25
CA ILE A 112 15.40 8.31 -7.51
C ILE A 112 14.94 9.75 -7.34
N SER A 113 13.77 9.99 -6.75
CA SER A 113 13.25 11.35 -6.59
C SER A 113 14.09 12.20 -5.63
N MET A 114 14.69 11.60 -4.61
CA MET A 114 15.55 12.31 -3.65
C MET A 114 16.98 12.53 -4.15
N PHE A 115 17.55 11.61 -4.92
CA PHE A 115 18.94 11.74 -5.40
C PHE A 115 19.02 12.34 -6.80
N VAL A 116 18.08 12.06 -7.70
CA VAL A 116 18.16 12.47 -9.11
C VAL A 116 17.46 13.80 -9.36
N LEU A 117 16.26 14.03 -8.80
CA LEU A 117 15.51 15.27 -9.09
C LEU A 117 16.19 16.55 -8.56
N PRO A 118 16.85 16.58 -7.39
CA PRO A 118 17.50 17.80 -6.90
C PRO A 118 18.63 18.30 -7.80
N PHE A 119 19.22 17.45 -8.66
CA PHE A 119 20.17 17.92 -9.67
C PHE A 119 19.51 18.85 -10.72
N PHE A 120 18.20 18.73 -10.92
CA PHE A 120 17.43 19.57 -11.84
C PHE A 120 16.72 20.72 -11.12
N THR A 121 16.20 20.47 -9.91
CA THR A 121 15.35 21.44 -9.18
C THR A 121 16.08 22.24 -8.10
N LYS A 122 17.33 21.86 -7.76
CA LYS A 122 18.19 22.47 -6.70
C LYS A 122 17.59 22.50 -5.28
N ASN A 123 16.45 21.85 -5.05
CA ASN A 123 15.81 21.74 -3.75
C ASN A 123 15.97 20.32 -3.20
N PHE A 124 16.51 20.19 -1.98
CA PHE A 124 16.60 18.92 -1.27
C PHE A 124 15.39 18.75 -0.34
N GLU A 125 14.51 17.83 -0.70
CA GLU A 125 13.38 17.46 0.15
C GLU A 125 13.61 16.05 0.72
N LEU A 126 13.89 15.97 2.01
CA LEU A 126 13.95 14.69 2.72
C LEU A 126 12.54 14.12 2.85
N ARG A 127 12.29 12.98 2.18
CA ARG A 127 10.97 12.34 2.17
C ARG A 127 10.79 11.43 3.38
N LEU A 128 9.96 11.86 4.32
CA LEU A 128 9.54 11.05 5.48
C LEU A 128 8.87 9.73 5.08
N GLU A 129 8.39 9.61 3.84
CA GLU A 129 7.87 8.37 3.24
C GLU A 129 8.85 7.20 3.36
N VAL A 130 10.16 7.45 3.18
CA VAL A 130 11.21 6.42 3.30
C VAL A 130 11.30 5.90 4.73
N ALA A 131 11.23 6.80 5.72
CA ALA A 131 11.27 6.44 7.13
C ALA A 131 10.08 5.57 7.55
N VAL A 132 8.95 5.68 6.83
CA VAL A 132 7.74 4.90 7.05
C VAL A 132 7.77 3.56 6.29
N LEU A 133 8.38 3.50 5.11
CA LEU A 133 8.52 2.29 4.29
C LEU A 133 9.44 1.23 4.92
N ILE A 134 10.51 1.65 5.60
CA ILE A 134 11.47 0.74 6.26
C ILE A 134 10.79 -0.12 7.37
N PRO A 135 10.13 0.46 8.40
CA PRO A 135 9.48 -0.33 9.44
C PRO A 135 8.33 -1.17 8.87
N TYR A 136 7.66 -0.69 7.82
CA TYR A 136 6.65 -1.45 7.08
C TYR A 136 7.25 -2.74 6.47
N LEU A 137 8.36 -2.64 5.73
CA LEU A 137 9.06 -3.80 5.15
C LEU A 137 9.52 -4.80 6.21
N ILE A 138 10.12 -4.33 7.30
CA ILE A 138 10.58 -5.19 8.40
C ILE A 138 9.39 -5.95 9.01
N LYS A 139 8.24 -5.28 9.18
CA LYS A 139 7.03 -5.94 9.70
C LYS A 139 6.48 -6.97 8.73
N LEU A 140 6.43 -6.67 7.43
CA LEU A 140 5.98 -7.63 6.41
C LEU A 140 6.86 -8.89 6.37
N GLN A 141 8.19 -8.74 6.45
CA GLN A 141 9.11 -9.88 6.49
C GLN A 141 8.93 -10.75 7.73
N LYS A 142 8.64 -10.14 8.88
CA LYS A 142 8.39 -10.87 10.14
C LYS A 142 7.10 -11.69 10.08
N ILE A 143 6.05 -11.15 9.45
CA ILE A 143 4.76 -11.84 9.35
C ILE A 143 4.69 -12.81 8.18
N GLU A 144 5.55 -12.68 7.16
CA GLU A 144 5.55 -13.54 5.96
C GLU A 144 5.57 -15.04 6.28
N LYS A 145 6.30 -15.46 7.31
CA LYS A 145 6.37 -16.88 7.70
C LYS A 145 5.07 -17.41 8.31
N ASN A 146 4.26 -16.51 8.88
CA ASN A 146 3.03 -16.83 9.58
C ASN A 146 1.77 -16.43 8.78
N TRP A 147 1.96 -15.78 7.64
CA TRP A 147 0.92 -15.34 6.72
C TRP A 147 0.54 -16.49 5.81
#